data_AF-K9ZBC1-F1
#
_entry.id   AF-K9ZBC1-F1
#
_cell.length_a   1.000
_cell.length_b   1.000
_cell.length_c   1.000
_cell.angle_alpha   90.00
_cell.angle_beta   90.00
_cell.angle_gamma   90.00
#
_symmetry.space_group_name_H-M   'P 1'
#
loop_
_entity.id
_entity.type
_entity.pdbx_description
1 polymer ?
#
loop_
_entity_poly.entity_id
_entity_poly.type
_entity_poly.pdbx_seq_one_letter_code
_entity_poly.pdbx_strand_id
1 'polypeptide(L)'
;MCNDFFRKSECKEFCDIRKTIVVKDFRNKQEYRVTNDNGKEICKIKVDDCLITAGERCDYLILSCEDKLAFFIELKGHDLKKAIGQIDSSITKLITEMQDFKIYARIVLNRNPTPDINSSVEIKLKKRLKRLNGDNSIELIKYRSQVLEESI
;
A
#
# COMPACT_ATOMS: atom_id res chain seq x y z
N MET A 1 -16.81 -3.48 7.38
CA MET A 1 -17.10 -2.21 6.66
C MET A 1 -15.94 -1.26 6.83
N CYS A 2 -15.51 -0.61 5.75
CA CYS A 2 -14.47 0.42 5.82
C CYS A 2 -14.95 1.63 6.62
N ASN A 3 -14.01 2.33 7.25
CA ASN A 3 -14.29 3.63 7.86
C ASN A 3 -14.83 4.60 6.80
N ASP A 4 -15.83 5.39 7.18
CA ASP A 4 -16.48 6.41 6.35
C ASP A 4 -15.47 7.41 5.78
N PHE A 5 -14.39 7.69 6.51
CA PHE A 5 -13.30 8.57 6.06
C PHE A 5 -12.79 8.21 4.65
N PHE A 6 -12.47 6.92 4.41
CA PHE A 6 -11.96 6.49 3.10
C PHE A 6 -13.09 6.27 2.09
N ARG A 7 -14.22 5.73 2.53
CA ARG A 7 -15.34 5.39 1.64
C ARG A 7 -15.97 6.64 1.01
N LYS A 8 -16.03 7.74 1.75
CA LYS A 8 -16.60 9.02 1.32
C LYS A 8 -15.56 10.00 0.78
N SER A 9 -14.28 9.64 0.80
CA SER A 9 -13.21 10.49 0.24
C SER A 9 -13.41 10.75 -1.24
N GLU A 10 -13.19 11.99 -1.68
CA GLU A 10 -13.13 12.36 -3.10
C GLU A 10 -11.93 11.73 -3.82
N CYS A 11 -10.91 11.31 -3.06
CA CYS A 11 -9.72 10.63 -3.58
C CYS A 11 -9.91 9.13 -3.79
N LYS A 12 -11.08 8.61 -3.46
CA LYS A 12 -11.47 7.23 -3.76
C LYS A 12 -11.69 7.10 -5.27
N GLU A 13 -10.99 6.17 -5.88
CA GLU A 13 -11.30 5.74 -7.25
C GLU A 13 -12.51 4.79 -7.27
N PHE A 14 -12.56 3.84 -6.34
CA PHE A 14 -13.73 2.98 -6.15
C PHE A 14 -13.74 2.33 -4.75
N CYS A 15 -14.91 1.86 -4.36
CA CYS A 15 -15.13 0.92 -3.25
C CYS A 15 -16.23 -0.05 -3.69
N ASP A 16 -15.87 -1.28 -4.05
CA ASP A 16 -16.82 -2.31 -4.49
C ASP A 16 -16.23 -3.72 -4.33
N ILE A 17 -16.94 -4.72 -4.83
CA ILE A 17 -16.61 -6.15 -4.71
C ILE A 17 -15.94 -6.73 -5.96
N ARG A 18 -15.31 -5.89 -6.81
CA ARG A 18 -14.73 -6.36 -8.07
C ARG A 18 -13.67 -7.43 -7.84
N LYS A 19 -13.60 -8.39 -8.77
CA LYS A 19 -12.66 -9.51 -8.70
C LYS A 19 -11.20 -9.12 -8.91
N THR A 20 -10.94 -8.14 -9.77
CA THR A 20 -9.58 -7.74 -10.15
C THR A 20 -9.37 -6.26 -9.89
N ILE A 21 -8.33 -5.94 -9.14
CA ILE A 21 -7.90 -4.59 -8.82
C ILE A 21 -6.53 -4.38 -9.44
N VAL A 22 -6.37 -3.30 -10.19
CA VAL A 22 -5.09 -2.89 -10.77
C VAL A 22 -4.76 -1.47 -10.31
N VAL A 23 -3.60 -1.34 -9.70
CA VAL A 23 -2.98 -0.06 -9.33
C VAL A 23 -1.81 0.15 -10.27
N LYS A 24 -1.89 1.18 -11.10
CA LYS A 24 -0.86 1.54 -12.07
C LYS A 24 -0.78 3.06 -12.23
N ASP A 25 0.40 3.55 -12.58
CA ASP A 25 0.59 4.92 -13.05
C ASP A 25 0.54 4.91 -14.58
N PHE A 26 -0.12 5.88 -15.20
CA PHE A 26 -0.21 6.02 -16.66
C PHE A 26 1.16 6.20 -17.33
N ARG A 27 2.14 6.71 -16.59
CA ARG A 27 3.47 7.01 -17.13
C ARG A 27 4.43 5.83 -17.12
N ASN A 28 4.12 4.77 -16.38
CA ASN A 28 5.05 3.67 -16.12
C ASN A 28 4.41 2.30 -16.27
N LYS A 29 5.26 1.27 -16.46
CA LYS A 29 4.82 -0.13 -16.61
C LYS A 29 4.59 -0.85 -15.28
N GLN A 30 4.76 -0.18 -14.13
CA GLN A 30 4.60 -0.84 -12.85
C GLN A 30 3.13 -1.06 -12.52
N GLU A 31 2.82 -2.27 -12.10
CA GLU A 31 1.48 -2.64 -11.69
C GLU A 31 1.50 -3.39 -10.36
N TYR A 32 0.66 -2.95 -9.43
CA TYR A 32 0.24 -3.76 -8.31
C TYR A 32 -1.15 -4.32 -8.61
N ARG A 33 -1.27 -5.65 -8.59
CA ARG A 33 -2.50 -6.37 -8.95
C ARG A 33 -2.98 -7.18 -7.77
N VAL A 34 -4.27 -7.08 -7.52
CA VAL A 34 -4.92 -7.81 -6.44
C VAL A 34 -6.12 -8.57 -6.99
N THR A 35 -6.17 -9.86 -6.68
CA THR A 35 -7.34 -10.71 -6.90
C THR A 35 -8.16 -10.78 -5.63
N ASN A 36 -9.44 -10.43 -5.71
CA ASN A 36 -10.40 -10.52 -4.62
C ASN A 36 -11.18 -11.83 -4.75
N ASP A 37 -10.65 -12.89 -4.15
CA ASP A 37 -11.14 -14.25 -4.36
C ASP A 37 -12.49 -14.49 -3.65
N ASN A 38 -12.77 -13.70 -2.63
CA ASN A 38 -13.91 -13.86 -1.74
C ASN A 38 -15.00 -12.80 -1.94
N GLY A 39 -14.88 -11.94 -2.96
CA GLY A 39 -15.87 -10.89 -3.25
C GLY A 39 -16.01 -9.85 -2.13
N LYS A 40 -14.91 -9.58 -1.41
CA LYS A 40 -14.85 -8.62 -0.29
C LYS A 40 -14.98 -7.20 -0.79
N GLU A 41 -15.50 -6.29 0.03
CA GLU A 41 -15.48 -4.87 -0.31
C GLU A 41 -14.04 -4.32 -0.27
N ILE A 42 -13.54 -3.89 -1.44
CA ILE A 42 -12.21 -3.32 -1.63
C ILE A 42 -12.31 -1.86 -2.03
N CYS A 43 -11.62 -0.98 -1.31
CA CYS A 43 -11.48 0.42 -1.67
C CYS A 43 -10.09 0.68 -2.28
N LYS A 44 -10.04 1.38 -3.41
CA LYS A 44 -8.83 1.96 -3.98
C LYS A 44 -8.86 3.47 -3.83
N ILE A 45 -7.86 4.00 -3.12
CA ILE A 45 -7.72 5.43 -2.85
C ILE A 45 -6.41 5.93 -3.46
N LYS A 46 -6.48 7.05 -4.19
CA LYS A 46 -5.30 7.78 -4.64
C LYS A 46 -4.75 8.60 -3.48
N VAL A 47 -3.48 8.36 -3.12
CA VAL A 47 -2.84 9.06 -2.01
C VAL A 47 -2.07 10.27 -2.51
N ASP A 48 -1.22 10.08 -3.53
CA ASP A 48 -0.38 11.14 -4.08
C ASP A 48 -1.20 12.24 -4.77
N ASP A 49 -0.91 13.48 -4.37
CA ASP A 49 -1.58 14.70 -4.81
C ASP A 49 -3.11 14.64 -4.70
N CYS A 50 -3.64 13.85 -3.76
CA CYS A 50 -5.06 13.81 -3.46
C CYS A 50 -5.32 13.68 -1.96
N LEU A 51 -5.22 12.47 -1.39
CA LEU A 51 -5.50 12.28 0.03
C LEU A 51 -4.43 12.97 0.90
N ILE A 52 -3.18 13.00 0.40
CA ILE A 52 -2.07 13.73 1.01
C ILE A 52 -1.51 14.67 -0.05
N THR A 53 -1.58 15.98 0.22
CA THR A 53 -1.17 17.02 -0.74
C THR A 53 0.21 17.62 -0.44
N ALA A 54 0.77 17.37 0.75
CA ALA A 54 2.04 17.95 1.19
C ALA A 54 3.01 16.93 1.80
N GLY A 55 4.31 17.15 1.57
CA GLY A 55 5.41 16.30 2.02
C GLY A 55 5.47 14.95 1.29
N GLU A 56 6.39 14.07 1.71
CA GLU A 56 6.53 12.73 1.12
C GLU A 56 5.28 11.88 1.39
N ARG A 57 4.81 11.17 0.37
CA ARG A 57 3.73 10.18 0.47
C ARG A 57 3.89 9.10 -0.61
N CYS A 58 3.14 8.03 -0.45
CA CYS A 58 3.03 6.99 -1.46
C CYS A 58 1.95 7.27 -2.48
N ASP A 59 1.93 6.47 -3.56
CA ASP A 59 1.01 6.70 -4.67
C ASP A 59 -0.44 6.34 -4.33
N TYR A 60 -0.66 5.16 -3.74
CA TYR A 60 -2.00 4.60 -3.53
C TYR A 60 -2.16 3.87 -2.20
N LEU A 61 -3.42 3.65 -1.85
CA LEU A 61 -3.87 2.84 -0.72
C LEU A 61 -4.98 1.89 -1.18
N ILE A 62 -4.83 0.60 -0.89
CA ILE A 62 -5.88 -0.42 -1.04
C ILE A 62 -6.35 -0.84 0.36
N LEU A 63 -7.67 -0.87 0.56
CA LEU A 63 -8.28 -1.34 1.80
C LEU A 63 -9.15 -2.57 1.53
N SER A 64 -8.93 -3.65 2.28
CA SER A 64 -9.92 -4.73 2.47
C SER A 64 -10.75 -4.41 3.71
N CYS A 65 -12.02 -4.07 3.50
CA CYS A 65 -12.89 -3.52 4.53
C CYS A 65 -13.37 -4.54 5.58
N GLU A 66 -13.40 -5.81 5.20
CA GLU A 66 -13.84 -6.94 6.03
C GLU A 66 -12.69 -7.49 6.85
N ASP A 67 -11.55 -7.74 6.19
CA ASP A 67 -10.36 -8.26 6.86
C ASP A 67 -9.58 -7.19 7.64
N LYS A 68 -9.97 -5.92 7.47
CA LYS A 68 -9.26 -4.75 8.00
C LYS A 68 -7.79 -4.76 7.59
N LEU A 69 -7.52 -4.92 6.30
CA LEU A 69 -6.16 -4.85 5.74
C LEU A 69 -5.99 -3.54 4.96
N ALA A 70 -4.88 -2.86 5.20
CA ALA A 70 -4.48 -1.64 4.52
C ALA A 70 -3.13 -1.86 3.83
N PHE A 71 -3.13 -1.83 2.50
CA PHE A 71 -1.91 -1.93 1.69
C PHE A 71 -1.55 -0.54 1.19
N PHE A 72 -0.40 -0.02 1.63
CA PHE A 72 0.20 1.20 1.12
C PHE A 72 1.09 0.83 -0.07
N ILE A 73 0.82 1.44 -1.23
CA ILE A 73 1.45 1.07 -2.49
C ILE A 73 2.28 2.21 -3.03
N GLU A 74 3.54 1.90 -3.33
CA GLU A 74 4.44 2.75 -4.07
C GLU A 74 4.83 2.10 -5.41
N LEU A 75 4.55 2.80 -6.51
CA LEU A 75 4.95 2.48 -7.87
C LEU A 75 6.20 3.30 -8.21
N LYS A 76 7.34 2.90 -7.62
CA LYS A 76 8.61 3.63 -7.72
C LYS A 76 9.51 3.11 -8.81
N GLY A 77 10.39 3.99 -9.29
CA GLY A 77 11.50 3.62 -10.18
C GLY A 77 12.48 2.63 -9.53
N HIS A 78 13.69 3.08 -9.21
CA HIS A 78 14.78 2.19 -8.81
C HIS A 78 15.21 2.35 -7.35
N ASP A 79 14.66 3.34 -6.65
CA ASP A 79 15.06 3.69 -5.29
C ASP A 79 14.09 3.10 -4.26
N LEU A 80 14.44 1.90 -3.78
CA LEU A 80 13.70 1.19 -2.75
C LEU A 80 13.72 1.94 -1.41
N LYS A 81 14.82 2.62 -1.06
CA LYS A 81 14.95 3.35 0.21
C LYS A 81 13.98 4.52 0.25
N LYS A 82 13.88 5.27 -0.85
CA LYS A 82 12.90 6.35 -1.01
C LYS A 82 11.46 5.84 -0.97
N ALA A 83 11.18 4.72 -1.66
CA ALA A 83 9.86 4.10 -1.63
C ALA A 83 9.41 3.72 -0.20
N ILE A 84 10.32 3.14 0.58
CA ILE A 84 10.10 2.81 1.99
C ILE A 84 9.80 4.09 2.80
N GLY A 85 10.57 5.16 2.60
CA GLY A 85 10.37 6.44 3.29
C GLY A 85 8.99 7.07 2.99
N GLN A 86 8.56 7.04 1.73
CA GLN A 86 7.24 7.52 1.32
C GLN A 86 6.09 6.75 1.94
N ILE A 87 6.20 5.41 2.01
CA ILE A 87 5.22 4.58 2.70
C ILE A 87 5.21 4.91 4.19
N ASP A 88 6.37 4.96 4.85
CA ASP A 88 6.46 5.26 6.29
C ASP A 88 5.87 6.64 6.64
N SER A 89 6.14 7.64 5.81
CA SER A 89 5.55 8.99 5.92
C SER A 89 4.03 8.97 5.75
N SER A 90 3.51 8.20 4.80
CA SER A 90 2.06 8.05 4.57
C SER A 90 1.37 7.37 5.74
N ILE A 91 1.98 6.32 6.29
CA ILE A 91 1.47 5.65 7.49
C ILE A 91 1.40 6.65 8.64
N THR A 92 2.43 7.47 8.87
CA THR A 92 2.40 8.50 9.92
C THR A 92 1.22 9.46 9.79
N LYS A 93 0.87 9.85 8.56
CA LYS A 93 -0.20 10.82 8.29
C LYS A 93 -1.60 10.22 8.39
N LEU A 94 -1.76 8.91 8.17
CA LEU A 94 -3.07 8.26 8.08
C LEU A 94 -3.38 7.27 9.22
N ILE A 95 -2.40 6.96 10.09
CA ILE A 95 -2.56 5.92 11.11
C ILE A 95 -3.72 6.17 12.08
N THR A 96 -4.05 7.43 12.36
CA THR A 96 -5.17 7.80 13.24
C THR A 96 -6.52 7.36 12.71
N GLU A 97 -6.67 7.30 11.38
CA GLU A 97 -7.89 6.87 10.68
C GLU A 97 -7.95 5.36 10.45
N MET A 98 -6.90 4.62 10.82
CA MET A 98 -6.67 3.21 10.50
C MET A 98 -6.39 2.35 11.74
N GLN A 99 -6.89 2.73 12.92
CA GLN A 99 -6.56 2.07 14.19
C GLN A 99 -6.96 0.58 14.23
N ASP A 100 -7.98 0.17 13.48
CA ASP A 100 -8.46 -1.20 13.37
C ASP A 100 -7.84 -1.98 12.19
N PHE A 101 -7.00 -1.35 11.37
CA PHE A 101 -6.39 -1.97 10.21
C PHE A 101 -5.01 -2.55 10.49
N LYS A 102 -4.74 -3.72 9.93
CA LYS A 102 -3.39 -4.26 9.76
C LYS A 102 -2.77 -3.64 8.51
N ILE A 103 -1.55 -3.14 8.64
CA ILE A 103 -0.90 -2.28 7.65
C ILE A 103 0.24 -3.03 6.96
N TYR A 104 0.31 -2.86 5.64
CA TYR A 104 1.26 -3.56 4.78
C TYR A 104 1.87 -2.59 3.76
N ALA A 105 3.13 -2.82 3.42
CA ALA A 105 3.84 -2.08 2.39
C ALA A 105 3.97 -2.94 1.12
N ARG A 106 3.65 -2.34 -0.03
CA ARG A 106 3.79 -2.94 -1.36
C ARG A 106 4.54 -1.97 -2.26
N ILE A 107 5.65 -2.43 -2.83
CA ILE A 107 6.51 -1.58 -3.66
C ILE A 107 6.74 -2.26 -5.00
N VAL A 108 6.43 -1.58 -6.09
CA VAL A 108 6.66 -2.09 -7.44
C VAL A 108 7.74 -1.25 -8.10
N LEU A 109 8.88 -1.85 -8.37
CA LEU A 109 10.10 -1.22 -8.92
C LEU A 109 10.12 -1.29 -10.45
N ASN A 110 10.76 -0.35 -11.15
CA ASN A 110 10.89 -0.43 -12.63
C ASN A 110 11.93 -1.45 -13.12
N ARG A 111 12.84 -1.88 -12.24
CA ARG A 111 13.90 -2.87 -12.51
C ARG A 111 14.17 -3.70 -11.27
N ASN A 112 14.89 -4.80 -11.43
CA ASN A 112 15.22 -5.67 -10.31
C ASN A 112 15.94 -4.87 -9.21
N PRO A 113 15.54 -5.05 -7.95
CA PRO A 113 16.23 -4.43 -6.83
C PRO A 113 17.69 -4.88 -6.86
N THR A 114 18.62 -3.93 -6.85
CA THR A 114 20.01 -4.23 -6.55
C THR A 114 20.07 -4.82 -5.13
N PRO A 115 20.87 -5.86 -4.88
CA PRO A 115 20.97 -6.50 -3.57
C PRO A 115 21.72 -5.59 -2.59
N ASP A 116 21.11 -4.49 -2.18
CA ASP A 116 21.47 -3.73 -0.98
C ASP A 116 20.37 -4.01 0.06
N ILE A 117 20.30 -5.30 0.41
CA ILE A 117 19.34 -5.94 1.30
C ILE A 117 19.67 -5.53 2.74
N ASN A 118 18.66 -5.14 3.53
CA ASN A 118 18.75 -4.68 4.94
C ASN A 118 19.26 -3.25 5.17
N SER A 119 18.80 -2.30 4.37
CA SER A 119 18.95 -0.89 4.74
C SER A 119 18.28 -0.59 6.09
N SER A 120 18.86 0.32 6.88
CA SER A 120 18.33 0.70 8.20
C SER A 120 16.88 1.20 8.15
N VAL A 121 16.44 1.75 7.01
CA VAL A 121 15.06 2.20 6.77
C VAL A 121 14.08 1.04 6.65
N GLU A 122 14.45 -0.07 5.99
CA GLU A 122 13.61 -1.26 5.87
C GLU A 122 13.40 -1.92 7.24
N ILE A 123 14.48 -2.04 8.04
CA ILE A 123 14.40 -2.59 9.40
C ILE A 123 13.48 -1.74 10.28
N LYS A 124 13.57 -0.41 10.17
CA LYS A 124 12.70 0.53 10.92
C LYS A 124 11.24 0.35 10.53
N LEU A 125 10.93 0.36 9.23
CA LEU A 125 9.55 0.17 8.75
C LEU A 125 9.03 -1.21 9.17
N LYS A 126 9.80 -2.28 8.99
CA LYS A 126 9.39 -3.65 9.39
C LYS A 126 9.10 -3.74 10.88
N LYS A 127 9.92 -3.12 11.75
CA LYS A 127 9.66 -3.05 13.20
C LYS A 127 8.37 -2.28 13.50
N ARG A 128 8.13 -1.17 12.82
CA ARG A 128 6.90 -0.38 12.95
C ARG A 128 5.68 -1.20 12.56
N LEU A 129 5.70 -1.84 11.38
CA LEU A 129 4.60 -2.68 10.89
C LEU A 129 4.33 -3.88 11.82
N LYS A 130 5.37 -4.51 12.39
CA LYS A 130 5.19 -5.56 13.41
C LYS A 130 4.42 -5.07 14.63
N ARG A 131 4.70 -3.84 15.11
CA ARG A 131 3.98 -3.25 16.25
C ARG A 131 2.52 -2.94 15.91
N LEU A 132 2.26 -2.48 14.69
CA LEU A 132 0.92 -2.14 14.23
C LEU A 132 0.05 -3.40 13.97
N ASN A 133 0.66 -4.49 13.51
CA ASN A 133 -0.08 -5.67 13.06
C ASN A 133 -0.15 -6.80 14.10
N GLY A 134 0.67 -6.76 15.15
CA GLY A 134 0.86 -7.89 16.07
C GLY A 134 1.46 -9.11 15.38
N ASP A 135 1.19 -10.31 15.93
CA ASP A 135 1.56 -11.57 15.27
C ASP A 135 0.71 -11.79 14.02
N ASN A 136 1.38 -11.95 12.88
CA ASN A 136 0.73 -12.01 11.58
C ASN A 136 1.55 -12.87 10.61
N SER A 137 0.86 -13.74 9.88
CA SER A 137 1.45 -14.64 8.87
C SER A 137 1.67 -13.96 7.52
N ILE A 138 1.02 -12.82 7.26
CA ILE A 138 1.15 -12.10 5.98
C ILE A 138 2.47 -11.30 5.98
N GLU A 139 3.18 -11.38 4.87
CA GLU A 139 4.43 -10.64 4.65
C GLU A 139 4.19 -9.12 4.69
N LEU A 140 4.80 -8.45 5.69
CA LEU A 140 4.59 -7.05 6.02
C LEU A 140 5.05 -6.08 4.92
N ILE A 141 6.17 -6.40 4.26
CA ILE A 141 6.75 -5.60 3.18
C ILE A 141 6.98 -6.55 2.01
N LYS A 142 6.37 -6.28 0.86
CA LYS A 142 6.68 -6.98 -0.39
C LYS A 142 7.17 -5.99 -1.42
N TYR A 143 8.15 -6.40 -2.20
CA TYR A 143 8.55 -5.68 -3.39
C TYR A 143 8.88 -6.61 -4.55
N ARG A 144 8.57 -6.15 -5.77
CA ARG A 144 8.84 -6.84 -7.03
C ARG A 144 9.16 -5.83 -8.12
N SER A 145 9.83 -6.27 -9.18
CA SER A 145 10.03 -5.48 -10.38
C SER A 145 8.84 -5.66 -11.33
N GLN A 146 8.42 -4.56 -11.95
CA GLN A 146 7.35 -4.45 -12.95
C GLN A 146 5.95 -4.84 -12.47
N VAL A 147 5.75 -6.03 -11.92
CA VAL A 147 4.43 -6.49 -11.47
C VAL A 147 4.56 -7.15 -10.11
N LEU A 148 3.68 -6.77 -9.19
CA LEU A 148 3.47 -7.44 -7.91
C LEU A 148 2.02 -7.89 -7.85
N GLU A 149 1.80 -9.20 -7.77
CA GLU A 149 0.48 -9.81 -7.73
C GLU A 149 0.23 -10.49 -6.38
N GLU A 150 -0.96 -10.32 -5.82
CA GLU A 150 -1.42 -11.09 -4.65
C GLU A 150 -2.94 -11.28 -4.62
N SER A 151 -3.39 -12.20 -3.77
CA SER A 151 -4.81 -12.46 -3.52
C SER A 151 -5.22 -11.99 -2.12
N ILE A 152 -6.48 -11.59 -1.98
CA ILE A 152 -7.15 -11.25 -0.72
C ILE A 152 -8.54 -11.90 -0.62
#